data_AF-A0A536C1K2-F1
#
_entry.id   AF-A0A536C1K2-F1
#
_cell.length_a   1.000
_cell.length_b   1.000
_cell.length_c   1.000
_cell.angle_alpha   90.00
_cell.angle_beta   90.00
_cell.angle_gamma   90.00
#
_symmetry.space_group_name_H-M   'P 1'
#
loop_
_entity.id
_entity.type
_entity.pdbx_description
1 polymer ?
#
loop_
_entity_poly.entity_id
_entity_poly.type
_entity_poly.pdbx_seq_one_letter_code
_entity_poly.pdbx_strand_id
1 'polypeptide(L)'
;MFLACPNRCSTNRFELWNSSVFIDSAGRYLDYTVVDAPLYRCTECGSPAVDLGEVPGTMAADRLAEESPAREYACPSCEELFSAPKEQIVVVCPACGQTFPVAETP
;
A
#
# COMPACT_ATOMS: atom_id res chain seq x y z
N MET A 1 -13.52 -0.08 -3.49
CA MET A 1 -13.16 -1.45 -3.90
C MET A 1 -13.20 -1.55 -5.42
N PHE A 2 -12.12 -2.02 -6.01
CA PHE A 2 -11.96 -2.33 -7.42
C PHE A 2 -11.38 -3.74 -7.53
N LEU A 3 -12.26 -4.74 -7.67
CA LEU A 3 -11.85 -6.13 -7.74
C LEU A 3 -11.27 -6.47 -9.11
N ALA A 4 -10.11 -7.12 -9.12
CA ALA A 4 -9.47 -7.64 -10.31
C ALA A 4 -9.20 -9.14 -10.18
N CYS A 5 -9.34 -9.86 -11.29
CA CYS A 5 -8.90 -11.24 -11.39
C CYS A 5 -7.41 -11.28 -11.74
N PRO A 6 -6.54 -11.90 -10.94
CA PRO A 6 -5.11 -11.97 -11.24
C PRO A 6 -4.81 -12.75 -12.53
N ASN A 7 -5.69 -13.68 -12.92
CA ASN A 7 -5.62 -14.41 -14.18
C ASN A 7 -6.17 -13.63 -15.38
N ARG A 8 -6.58 -12.37 -15.19
CA ARG A 8 -7.07 -11.45 -16.25
C ARG A 8 -8.28 -11.98 -17.05
N CYS A 9 -9.17 -12.72 -16.39
CA CYS A 9 -10.45 -13.10 -16.99
C CYS A 9 -11.26 -11.84 -17.35
N SER A 10 -11.81 -11.77 -18.56
CA SER A 10 -12.54 -10.61 -19.08
C SER A 10 -13.96 -10.45 -18.52
N THR A 11 -14.49 -11.46 -17.83
CA THR A 11 -15.87 -11.50 -17.34
C THR A 11 -16.16 -10.44 -16.26
N ASN A 12 -15.13 -9.98 -15.52
CA ASN A 12 -15.26 -9.02 -14.40
C ASN A 12 -16.41 -9.33 -13.43
N ARG A 13 -16.69 -10.62 -13.25
CA ARG A 13 -17.74 -11.13 -12.38
C ARG A 13 -17.11 -11.90 -11.23
N PHE A 14 -17.51 -11.54 -10.02
CA PHE A 14 -16.98 -12.07 -8.78
C PHE A 14 -18.11 -12.51 -7.87
N GLU A 15 -17.87 -13.55 -7.08
CA GLU A 15 -18.80 -14.02 -6.06
C GLU A 15 -18.15 -14.01 -4.68
N LEU A 16 -18.97 -13.85 -3.65
CA LEU A 16 -18.57 -13.98 -2.25
C LEU A 16 -18.20 -15.44 -1.97
N TRP A 17 -16.99 -15.63 -1.45
CA TRP A 17 -16.43 -16.95 -1.18
C TRP A 17 -16.59 -17.37 0.28
N ASN A 18 -16.56 -16.43 1.22
CA ASN A 18 -16.61 -16.70 2.67
C ASN A 18 -17.94 -16.27 3.33
N SER A 19 -19.04 -16.25 2.58
CA SER A 19 -20.38 -16.00 3.13
C SER A 19 -21.06 -17.29 3.56
N SER A 20 -21.80 -17.26 4.68
CA SER A 20 -22.71 -18.34 5.05
C SER A 20 -24.06 -18.18 4.36
N VAL A 21 -24.63 -19.27 3.88
CA VAL A 21 -26.00 -19.34 3.35
C VAL A 21 -26.81 -20.24 4.26
N PHE A 22 -27.94 -19.73 4.75
CA PHE A 22 -28.86 -20.45 5.62
C PHE A 22 -30.01 -21.03 4.82
N ILE A 23 -30.31 -22.30 5.09
CA ILE A 23 -31.38 -23.05 4.44
C ILE A 23 -32.32 -23.65 5.49
N ASP A 24 -33.59 -23.85 5.11
CA ASP A 24 -34.53 -24.58 5.95
C ASP A 24 -34.30 -26.10 5.87
N SER A 25 -35.06 -26.87 6.66
CA SER A 25 -34.99 -28.33 6.65
C SER A 25 -35.44 -28.97 5.32
N ALA A 26 -36.09 -28.21 4.43
CA ALA A 26 -36.46 -28.63 3.08
C ALA A 26 -35.43 -28.18 2.01
N GLY A 27 -34.31 -27.58 2.42
CA GLY A 27 -33.28 -27.07 1.54
C GLY A 27 -33.63 -25.76 0.82
N ARG A 28 -34.68 -25.04 1.25
CA ARG A 28 -35.03 -23.74 0.68
C ARG A 28 -34.15 -22.66 1.27
N TYR A 29 -33.74 -21.72 0.41
CA TYR A 29 -33.00 -20.54 0.82
C TYR A 29 -33.81 -19.73 1.85
N LEU A 30 -33.16 -19.35 2.94
CA LEU A 30 -33.72 -18.46 3.95
C LEU A 30 -33.03 -17.10 3.88
N ASP A 31 -31.73 -17.08 4.12
CA ASP A 31 -30.93 -15.85 4.14
C ASP A 31 -29.44 -16.13 3.93
N TYR A 32 -28.64 -15.08 3.85
CA TYR A 32 -27.18 -15.14 3.83
C TYR A 32 -26.59 -14.13 4.80
N THR A 33 -25.39 -14.41 5.29
CA THR A 33 -24.65 -13.45 6.12
C THR A 33 -23.28 -13.22 5.51
N VAL A 34 -22.96 -11.94 5.32
CA VAL A 34 -21.65 -11.47 4.88
C VAL A 34 -20.80 -11.24 6.12
N VAL A 35 -19.54 -11.69 6.09
CA VAL A 35 -18.57 -11.40 7.15
C VAL A 35 -17.94 -10.02 6.95
N ASP A 36 -17.47 -9.38 8.03
CA ASP A 36 -16.90 -8.02 8.00
C ASP A 36 -15.61 -7.87 7.14
N ALA A 37 -15.09 -8.97 6.59
CA ALA A 37 -14.01 -8.99 5.61
C ALA A 37 -14.34 -9.98 4.47
N PRO A 38 -15.14 -9.58 3.48
CA PRO A 38 -15.58 -10.48 2.41
C PRO A 38 -14.42 -10.85 1.48
N LEU A 39 -14.22 -12.15 1.28
CA LEU A 39 -13.34 -12.71 0.27
C LEU A 39 -14.14 -12.94 -1.00
N TYR A 40 -13.64 -12.43 -2.12
CA TYR A 40 -14.26 -12.61 -3.43
C TYR A 40 -13.43 -13.55 -4.29
N ARG A 41 -14.09 -14.29 -5.19
CA ARG A 41 -13.41 -15.09 -6.21
C ARG A 41 -14.00 -14.83 -7.59
N CYS A 42 -13.18 -14.95 -8.63
CA CYS A 42 -13.63 -14.84 -10.02
C CYS A 42 -14.57 -16.00 -10.36
N THR A 43 -15.74 -15.70 -10.94
CA THR A 43 -16.71 -16.75 -11.33
C THR A 43 -16.25 -17.57 -12.54
N GLU A 44 -15.24 -17.10 -13.26
CA GLU A 44 -14.71 -17.79 -14.46
C GLU A 44 -13.65 -18.83 -14.10
N CYS A 45 -12.62 -18.43 -13.34
CA CYS A 45 -11.47 -19.29 -13.03
C CYS A 45 -11.36 -19.70 -11.56
N GLY A 46 -12.25 -19.22 -10.69
CA GLY A 46 -12.24 -19.51 -9.24
C GLY A 46 -11.10 -18.85 -8.47
N SER A 47 -10.22 -18.07 -9.12
CA SER A 47 -9.10 -17.41 -8.47
C SER A 47 -9.57 -16.34 -7.47
N PRO A 48 -8.92 -16.19 -6.29
CA PRO A 48 -9.22 -15.10 -5.36
C PRO A 48 -9.05 -13.74 -6.04
N ALA A 49 -10.05 -12.88 -5.89
CA ALA A 49 -9.99 -11.52 -6.41
C ALA A 49 -9.08 -10.66 -5.53
N VAL A 50 -8.37 -9.72 -6.16
CA VAL A 50 -7.57 -8.71 -5.47
C VAL A 50 -8.30 -7.36 -5.55
N ASP A 51 -8.40 -6.64 -4.44
CA ASP A 51 -8.91 -5.26 -4.45
C ASP A 51 -7.76 -4.30 -4.75
N LEU A 52 -7.81 -3.63 -5.91
CA LEU A 52 -6.83 -2.62 -6.31
C LEU A 52 -7.34 -1.19 -6.07
N GLY A 53 -8.41 -1.02 -5.30
CA GLY A 53 -9.03 0.29 -5.06
C GLY A 53 -8.09 1.32 -4.44
N GLU A 54 -7.15 0.87 -3.60
CA GLU A 54 -6.18 1.74 -2.92
C GLU A 54 -4.88 1.92 -3.72
N VAL A 55 -4.64 1.10 -4.75
CA VAL A 55 -3.39 1.14 -5.53
C VAL A 55 -3.09 2.53 -6.12
N PRO A 56 -4.07 3.28 -6.68
CA PRO A 56 -3.79 4.64 -7.14
C PRO A 56 -3.33 5.58 -6.01
N GLY A 57 -3.89 5.44 -4.81
CA GLY A 57 -3.53 6.21 -3.63
C GLY A 57 -2.11 5.91 -3.16
N THR A 58 -1.76 4.63 -3.02
CA THR A 58 -0.40 4.22 -2.64
C THR A 58 0.63 4.66 -3.67
N MET A 59 0.35 4.50 -4.97
CA MET A 59 1.25 4.95 -6.03
C MET A 59 1.47 6.48 -6.03
N ALA A 60 0.44 7.26 -5.67
CA ALA A 60 0.58 8.70 -5.54
C ALA A 60 1.42 9.08 -4.31
N ALA A 61 1.24 8.39 -3.19
CA ALA A 61 2.05 8.58 -1.99
C ALA A 61 3.53 8.21 -2.22
N ASP A 62 3.80 7.09 -2.88
CA ASP A 62 5.15 6.66 -3.24
C ASP A 62 5.84 7.69 -4.13
N ARG A 63 5.13 8.20 -5.15
CA ARG A 63 5.65 9.27 -6.01
C ARG A 63 6.00 10.53 -5.22
N LEU A 64 5.13 10.96 -4.30
CA LEU A 64 5.40 12.12 -3.45
C LEU A 64 6.64 11.91 -2.57
N ALA A 65 6.86 10.68 -2.07
CA ALA A 65 8.06 10.34 -1.31
C ALA A 65 9.33 10.35 -2.17
N GLU A 66 9.24 10.00 -3.45
CA GLU A 66 10.35 10.08 -4.41
C GLU A 66 10.69 11.51 -4.86
N GLU A 67 9.74 12.45 -4.79
CA GLU A 67 9.94 13.86 -5.20
C GLU A 67 10.92 14.62 -4.28
N SER A 68 11.07 14.21 -3.02
CA SER A 68 12.07 14.73 -2.06
C SER A 68 12.81 13.56 -1.39
N PRO A 69 13.74 12.90 -2.10
CA PRO A 69 14.44 11.76 -1.53
C PRO A 69 15.37 12.25 -0.42
N ALA A 70 15.33 11.60 0.74
CA ALA A 70 16.29 11.87 1.80
C ALA A 70 17.72 11.62 1.27
N ARG A 71 18.63 12.57 1.48
CA ARG A 71 20.05 12.43 1.15
C ARG A 71 20.78 11.90 2.38
N GLU A 72 21.78 11.07 2.16
CA GLU A 72 22.70 10.65 3.22
C GLU A 72 23.78 11.70 3.45
N TYR A 73 24.05 12.00 4.71
CA TYR A 73 25.04 12.96 5.16
C TYR A 73 25.99 12.27 6.16
N ALA A 74 27.27 12.63 6.09
CA ALA A 74 28.25 12.31 7.11
C ALA A 74 28.52 13.56 7.95
N CYS A 75 28.38 13.46 9.28
CA CYS A 75 28.66 14.57 10.17
C CYS A 75 30.17 14.89 10.15
N PRO A 76 30.60 16.13 9.85
CA PRO A 76 32.03 16.46 9.82
C PRO A 76 32.67 16.51 11.22
N SER A 77 31.87 16.52 12.29
CA SER A 77 32.39 16.54 13.67
C SER A 77 32.48 15.17 14.33
N CYS A 78 31.52 14.27 14.09
CA CYS A 78 31.46 12.97 14.79
C CYS A 78 31.35 11.78 13.84
N GLU A 79 31.40 12.02 12.53
CA GLU A 79 31.39 11.00 11.47
C GLU A 79 30.12 10.13 11.39
N GLU A 80 29.08 10.47 12.16
CA GLU A 80 27.79 9.78 12.11
C GLU A 80 27.16 9.91 10.73
N LEU A 81 26.68 8.79 10.19
CA LEU A 81 25.91 8.73 8.96
C LEU A 81 24.42 8.84 9.27
N PHE A 82 23.72 9.76 8.61
CA PHE A 82 22.29 9.94 8.80
C PHE A 82 21.60 10.47 7.54
N SER A 83 20.29 10.30 7.46
CA SER A 83 19.49 10.78 6.32
C SER A 83 18.73 12.06 6.69
N ALA A 84 18.67 13.03 5.79
CA ALA A 84 17.85 14.23 5.95
C ALA A 84 17.24 14.68 4.60
N PRO A 85 16.13 15.44 4.60
CA PRO A 85 15.54 16.01 3.38
C PRO A 85 16.56 16.78 2.52
N LYS A 86 16.55 16.53 1.21
CA LYS A 86 17.53 17.04 0.24
C LYS A 86 17.49 18.56 0.09
N GLU A 87 16.33 19.20 0.24
CA GLU A 87 16.14 20.64 0.01
C GLU A 87 16.71 21.52 1.15
N GLN A 88 17.37 20.93 2.15
CA GLN A 88 17.95 21.69 3.26
C GLN A 88 19.34 22.25 2.93
N ILE A 89 19.45 23.57 3.04
CA ILE A 89 20.73 24.31 2.89
C ILE A 89 21.62 24.11 4.12
N VAL A 90 21.01 23.89 5.28
CA VAL A 90 21.66 23.69 6.57
C VAL A 90 21.09 22.45 7.23
N VAL A 91 21.96 21.55 7.69
CA VAL A 91 21.58 20.28 8.31
C VAL A 91 22.13 20.21 9.73
N VAL A 92 21.37 19.60 10.64
CA VAL A 92 21.75 19.37 12.03
C VAL A 92 21.98 17.88 12.25
N CYS A 93 23.15 17.51 12.77
CA CYS A 93 23.46 16.12 13.11
C CYS A 93 22.60 15.66 14.30
N PRO A 94 21.85 14.56 14.19
CA PRO A 94 20.99 14.06 15.27
C PRO A 94 21.78 13.47 16.45
N ALA A 95 23.03 13.05 16.23
CA ALA A 95 23.86 12.43 17.27
C ALA A 95 24.58 13.44 18.16
N CYS A 96 25.17 14.50 17.59
CA CYS A 96 25.98 15.47 18.34
C CYS A 96 25.45 16.91 18.32
N GLY A 97 24.36 17.18 17.60
CA GLY A 97 23.76 18.52 17.51
C GLY A 97 24.54 19.52 16.64
N GLN A 98 25.62 19.09 16.01
CA GLN A 98 26.42 19.97 15.16
C GLN A 98 25.61 20.41 13.93
N THR A 99 25.61 21.71 13.66
CA THR A 99 24.97 22.32 12.49
C THR A 99 26.03 22.61 11.42
N PHE A 100 25.75 22.28 10.15
CA PHE A 100 26.66 22.58 9.04
C PHE A 100 25.92 22.86 7.71
N PRO A 101 26.49 23.72 6.84
CA PRO A 101 25.94 23.94 5.51
C PRO A 101 26.22 22.75 4.60
N VAL A 102 25.33 22.50 3.64
CA VAL A 102 25.56 21.50 2.59
C VAL A 102 25.64 22.19 1.24
N ALA A 103 26.68 21.90 0.47
CA ALA A 103 26.78 22.38 -0.90
C ALA A 103 25.76 21.66 -1.79
N GLU A 104 25.04 22.41 -2.62
CA GLU A 104 24.35 21.85 -3.78
C GLU A 104 25.42 21.24 -4.70
N THR A 105 25.46 19.91 -4.78
CA THR A 105 26.22 19.25 -5.84
C THR A 105 25.48 19.51 -7.16
N PRO A 106 26.14 20.07 -8.19
CA PRO A 106 25.53 20.36 -9.49
C PRO A 106 25.05 19.08 -10.21
#